data_AF-A0A0F9V6Y7-F1
#
_entry.id   AF-A0A0F9V6Y7-F1
#
_cell.length_a   1.000
_cell.length_b   1.000
_cell.length_c   1.000
_cell.angle_alpha   90.00
_cell.angle_beta   90.00
_cell.angle_gamma   90.00
#
_symmetry.space_group_name_H-M   'P 1'
#
loop_
_entity.id
_entity.type
_entity.pdbx_description
1 polymer ?
#
loop_
_entity_poly.entity_id
_entity_poly.type
_entity_poly.pdbx_seq_one_letter_code
_entity_poly.pdbx_strand_id
1 'polypeptide(L)' 'MPRAVAVPTYDYSGLLQFIPEEKWCTTRYLQEKLDKSRIWVINRLWVAFHDGVVEYKEVINKRDRVAYAWRLVS' A
#
# COMPACT_ATOMS: atom_id res chain seq x y z
N MET A 1 23.46 26.18 1.83
CA MET A 1 23.21 24.80 2.30
C MET A 1 21.83 24.41 1.79
N PRO A 2 21.66 23.35 0.99
CA PRO A 2 20.33 22.89 0.62
C PRO A 2 19.61 22.49 1.92
N ARG A 3 18.47 23.14 2.20
CA ARG A 3 17.63 22.85 3.35
C ARG A 3 17.14 21.42 3.14
N ALA A 4 17.53 20.48 4.00
CA ALA A 4 16.92 19.16 4.01
C ALA A 4 15.43 19.38 4.31
N VAL A 5 14.61 19.37 3.26
CA VAL A 5 13.15 19.34 3.41
C VAL A 5 12.88 17.95 3.93
N ALA A 6 12.51 17.86 5.21
CA ALA A 6 12.02 16.61 5.78
C ALA A 6 10.84 16.16 4.93
N VAL A 7 11.08 15.18 4.05
CA VAL A 7 10.01 14.51 3.33
C VAL A 7 9.15 13.90 4.41
N PRO A 8 7.86 14.23 4.52
CA PRO A 8 7.02 13.66 5.54
C PRO A 8 7.03 12.14 5.36
N THR A 9 7.70 11.43 6.27
CA THR A 9 7.60 9.99 6.37
C THR A 9 6.15 9.69 6.73
N TYR A 10 5.37 9.25 5.75
CA TYR A 10 4.00 8.86 6.02
C TYR A 10 4.01 7.68 6.99
N ASP A 11 3.22 7.80 8.06
CA ASP A 11 3.03 6.70 8.97
C ASP A 11 2.19 5.61 8.29
N TYR A 12 2.86 4.53 7.86
CA TYR A 12 2.22 3.35 7.28
C TYR A 12 1.93 2.27 8.31
N SER A 13 2.21 2.48 9.60
CA SER A 13 2.08 1.43 10.64
C SER A 13 0.70 0.79 10.63
N GLY A 14 -0.35 1.62 10.50
CA GLY A 14 -1.73 1.16 10.43
C GLY A 14 -2.10 0.39 9.16
N LEU A 15 -1.37 0.61 8.06
CA LEU A 15 -1.54 -0.11 6.78
C LEU A 15 -0.73 -1.41 6.78
N LEU A 16 0.54 -1.34 7.16
CA LEU A 16 1.50 -2.45 7.12
C LEU A 16 1.16 -3.56 8.12
N GLN A 17 0.50 -3.24 9.24
CA GLN A 17 0.03 -4.28 10.17
C GLN A 17 -0.92 -5.30 9.51
N PHE A 18 -1.59 -4.90 8.43
CA PHE A 18 -2.51 -5.75 7.68
C PHE A 18 -1.91 -6.27 6.37
N ILE A 19 -0.71 -5.84 6.00
CA ILE A 19 0.01 -6.36 4.83
C ILE A 19 1.02 -7.41 5.33
N PRO A 20 0.73 -8.70 5.15
CA PRO A 20 1.63 -9.77 5.55
C PRO A 20 2.92 -9.75 4.73
N GLU A 21 3.98 -10.27 5.34
CA GLU A 21 5.34 -10.31 4.77
C GLU A 21 5.57 -11.54 3.87
N GLU A 22 4.74 -12.57 4.01
CA GLU A 22 4.93 -13.88 3.35
C GLU A 22 3.92 -14.14 2.21
N LYS A 23 2.95 -13.24 1.99
CA LYS A 23 1.91 -13.45 0.97
C LYS A 23 1.37 -12.15 0.39
N TRP A 24 0.92 -12.24 -0.87
CA TRP A 24 0.18 -11.17 -1.52
C TRP A 24 -1.14 -10.89 -0.79
N CYS A 25 -1.41 -9.63 -0.54
CA CYS A 25 -2.65 -9.14 0.05
C CYS A 25 -3.46 -8.36 -0.98
N THR A 26 -4.78 -8.59 -1.05
CA THR A 26 -5.63 -7.85 -1.99
C THR A 26 -6.07 -6.51 -1.41
N THR A 27 -6.35 -5.56 -2.30
CA THR A 27 -6.93 -4.25 -1.93
C THR A 27 -8.26 -4.41 -1.22
N ARG A 28 -9.07 -5.42 -1.61
CA ARG A 28 -10.34 -5.73 -0.96
C ARG A 28 -10.15 -6.17 0.50
N TYR A 29 -9.17 -7.03 0.77
CA TYR A 29 -8.84 -7.43 2.14
C TYR A 29 -8.47 -6.22 3.00
N LEU A 30 -7.61 -5.34 2.47
CA LEU A 30 -7.21 -4.12 3.18
C LEU A 30 -8.38 -3.17 3.37
N GLN A 31 -9.28 -3.06 2.39
CA GLN A 31 -10.51 -2.28 2.47
C GLN A 31 -11.37 -2.74 3.66
N GLU A 32 -11.59 -4.06 3.77
CA GLU A 32 -12.37 -4.69 4.84
C GLU A 32 -11.70 -4.55 6.21
N LYS A 33 -10.36 -4.61 6.28
CA LYS A 33 -9.62 -4.48 7.55
C LYS A 33 -9.49 -3.05 8.05
N LEU A 34 -9.33 -2.09 7.14
CA LEU A 34 -9.10 -0.69 7.47
C LEU A 34 -10.39 0.12 7.61
N ASP A 35 -11.51 -0.44 7.16
CA ASP A 35 -12.78 0.28 7.00
C ASP A 35 -12.59 1.59 6.22
N LYS A 36 -11.90 1.48 5.06
CA LYS A 36 -11.59 2.61 4.17
C LYS A 36 -12.13 2.35 2.78
N SER A 37 -12.25 3.41 1.99
CA SER A 37 -12.62 3.27 0.59
C SER A 37 -11.49 2.63 -0.22
N ARG A 38 -11.84 1.91 -1.30
CA ARG A 38 -10.86 1.32 -2.23
C ARG A 38 -9.85 2.36 -2.74
N ILE A 39 -10.33 3.57 -3.05
CA ILE A 39 -9.50 4.67 -3.55
C ILE A 39 -8.45 5.08 -2.51
N TRP A 40 -8.85 5.17 -1.24
CA TRP A 40 -7.93 5.49 -0.15
C TRP A 40 -6.85 4.42 -0.01
N VAL A 41 -7.23 3.13 -0.04
CA VAL A 41 -6.29 2.01 0.06
C VAL A 41 -5.30 2.02 -1.10
N ILE A 42 -5.77 2.19 -2.35
CA ILE A 42 -4.91 2.25 -3.54
C ILE A 42 -3.92 3.41 -3.42
N ASN A 43 -4.37 4.61 -3.05
CA ASN A 43 -3.48 5.75 -2.88
C ASN A 43 -2.41 5.47 -1.81
N ARG A 44 -2.76 4.83 -0.70
CA ARG A 44 -1.80 4.49 0.36
C ARG A 44 -0.82 3.41 -0.05
N LEU A 45 -1.29 2.38 -0.76
CA LEU A 45 -0.43 1.35 -1.33
C LEU A 45 0.53 1.92 -2.36
N TRP A 46 0.07 2.83 -3.21
CA TRP A 46 0.91 3.50 -4.21
C TRP A 46 2.00 4.34 -3.55
N VAL A 47 1.65 5.09 -2.51
CA VAL A 47 2.61 5.89 -1.74
C VAL A 47 3.64 4.98 -1.01
N ALA A 48 3.19 3.90 -0.36
CA ALA A 48 4.08 2.91 0.26
C ALA A 48 4.98 2.18 -0.75
N PHE A 49 4.51 1.99 -1.98
CA PHE A 49 5.30 1.41 -3.08
C PHE A 49 6.41 2.37 -3.54
N HIS A 50 6.10 3.66 -3.70
CA HIS A 50 7.11 4.68 -4.02
C HIS A 50 8.17 4.83 -2.92
N ASP A 51 7.79 4.64 -1.67
CA ASP A 51 8.72 4.62 -0.54
C ASP A 51 9.51 3.30 -0.42
N GLY A 52 9.27 2.32 -1.30
CA GLY A 52 9.98 1.04 -1.32
C GLY A 52 9.60 0.10 -0.18
N VAL A 53 8.48 0.34 0.49
CA VAL A 53 8.03 -0.43 1.66
C VAL A 53 7.21 -1.66 1.24
N VAL A 54 6.52 -1.58 0.11
CA VAL A 54 5.67 -2.65 -0.41
C VAL A 54 5.89 -2.83 -1.92
N GLU A 55 5.75 -4.04 -2.42
CA GLU A 55 5.50 -4.25 -3.85
C GLU A 55 4.01 -4.07 -4.16
N TYR A 56 3.73 -3.47 -5.31
CA TYR A 56 2.38 -3.23 -5.81
C TYR A 56 2.19 -3.90 -7.17
N LYS A 57 1.15 -4.75 -7.29
CA LYS A 57 0.79 -5.41 -8.55
C LYS A 57 -0.70 -5.27 -8.82
N GLU A 58 -1.08 -4.62 -9.91
CA GLU A 58 -2.49 -4.47 -10.29
C GLU A 58 -2.89 -5.45 -11.40
N VAL A 59 -4.02 -6.14 -11.22
CA VAL A 59 -4.65 -7.01 -12.21
C VAL A 59 -5.96 -6.38 -12.66
N ILE A 60 -6.04 -6.00 -13.93
CA ILE A 60 -7.21 -5.36 -14.54
C ILE A 60 -7.99 -6.42 -15.33
N ASN A 61 -9.15 -6.80 -14.82
CA ASN A 61 -10.17 -7.54 -15.58
C ASN A 61 -11.18 -6.56 -16.18
N LYS A 62 -11.87 -6.94 -17.26
CA LYS A 62 -12.87 -6.11 -18.00
C LYS A 62 -13.94 -5.41 -17.14
N ARG A 63 -14.10 -5.79 -15.85
CA ARG A 63 -15.03 -5.17 -14.88
C ARG A 63 -14.43 -4.92 -13.49
N ASP A 64 -13.20 -5.37 -13.20
CA ASP A 64 -12.63 -5.31 -11.86
C ASP A 64 -11.14 -4.95 -11.90
N ARG A 65 -10.70 -4.10 -10.97
CA ARG A 65 -9.29 -3.74 -10.78
C ARG A 65 -8.91 -4.23 -9.40
N VAL A 66 -8.22 -5.38 -9.37
CA VAL A 66 -7.73 -5.98 -8.14
C VAL A 66 -6.25 -5.63 -8.02
N ALA A 67 -5.91 -4.78 -7.07
CA ALA A 67 -4.52 -4.53 -6.73
C ALA A 67 -4.08 -5.44 -5.58
N TYR A 68 -2.86 -5.95 -5.69
CA TYR A 68 -2.17 -6.79 -4.75
C TYR A 68 -1.00 -6.01 -4.16
N ALA A 69 -0.79 -6.13 -2.86
CA ALA A 69 0.31 -5.55 -2.13
C ALA A 69 1.07 -6.63 -1.38
N TRP A 70 2.39 -6.54 -1.38
CA TRP A 70 3.27 -7.41 -0.60
C TRP A 70 4.23 -6.54 0.20
N ARG A 71 4.44 -6.81 1.48
CA ARG A 71 5.37 -6.03 2.30
C ARG A 71 6.82 -6.45 2.08
N LEU A 72 7.68 -5.51 1.69
CA LEU A 72 9.12 -5.72 1.59
C LEU A 72 9.73 -5.58 2.98
N VAL A 73 10.41 -6.62 3.45
CA VAL A 73 11.19 -6.59 4.69
C VAL A 73 12.65 -6.58 4.27
N SER A 74 13.38 -5.53 4.66
CA SER A 74 14.81 -5.41 4.41
C SER A 74 15.65 -6.09 5.48
#